data_AF-A0A0H2RZQ7-F1
#
_entry.id   AF-A0A0H2RZQ7-F1
#
_cell.length_a   1.000
_cell.length_b   1.000
_cell.length_c   1.000
_cell.angle_alpha   90.00
_cell.angle_beta   90.00
_cell.angle_gamma   90.00
#
_symmetry.space_group_name_H-M   'P 1'
#
loop_
_entity.id
_entity.type
_entity.pdbx_description
1 polymer ?
#
loop_
_entity_poly.entity_id
_entity_poly.type
_entity_poly.pdbx_seq_one_letter_code
_entity_poly.pdbx_strand_id
1 'polypeptide(L)'
;TVPRYDLHFAAASGDLGLVEFALSHGQPVNSVLNGVLPLHAACAGGSEVVVKYLIDEGADVNAPRVPRRYSNDRHRSSALAVGASGSTPLHFAAANGH
;
A
#
# COMPACT_ATOMS: atom_id res chain seq x y z
N THR A 1 -1.72 1.88 22.40
CA THR A 1 -1.96 0.92 21.30
C THR A 1 -2.66 1.68 20.19
N VAL A 2 -2.08 1.76 18.99
CA VAL A 2 -2.77 2.40 17.86
C VAL A 2 -3.97 1.52 17.48
N PRO A 3 -5.20 2.06 17.43
CA PRO A 3 -6.35 1.30 16.94
C PRO A 3 -6.12 0.88 15.48
N ARG A 4 -6.55 -0.34 15.15
CA ARG A 4 -6.49 -0.89 13.79
C ARG A 4 -7.88 -0.80 13.18
N TYR A 5 -8.11 0.20 12.35
CA TYR A 5 -9.39 0.45 11.68
C TYR A 5 -9.46 -0.15 10.28
N ASP A 6 -8.80 -1.29 10.04
CA ASP A 6 -8.80 -2.02 8.77
C ASP A 6 -8.60 -1.14 7.51
N LEU A 7 -7.80 -0.07 7.61
CA LEU A 7 -7.50 0.86 6.52
C LEU A 7 -7.01 0.17 5.24
N HIS A 8 -6.27 -0.94 5.34
CA HIS A 8 -5.84 -1.73 4.18
C HIS A 8 -7.02 -2.38 3.46
N PHE A 9 -8.00 -2.89 4.21
CA PHE A 9 -9.21 -3.45 3.62
C PHE A 9 -10.06 -2.35 3.01
N ALA A 10 -10.28 -1.25 3.73
CA ALA A 10 -10.99 -0.06 3.23
C ALA A 10 -10.39 0.47 1.93
N ALA A 11 -9.06 0.53 1.88
CA ALA A 11 -8.33 0.92 0.70
C ALA A 11 -8.53 -0.05 -0.47
N ALA A 12 -8.38 -1.36 -0.23
CA ALA A 12 -8.60 -2.39 -1.25
C ALA A 12 -10.05 -2.46 -1.75
N SER A 13 -11.03 -2.18 -0.89
CA SER A 13 -12.45 -2.15 -1.27
C SER A 13 -12.86 -0.84 -1.94
N GLY A 14 -12.00 0.19 -1.92
CA GLY A 14 -12.32 1.51 -2.44
C GLY A 14 -13.31 2.30 -1.55
N ASP A 15 -13.45 1.93 -0.28
CA ASP A 15 -14.37 2.59 0.65
C ASP A 15 -13.72 3.85 1.24
N LEU A 16 -13.97 4.98 0.59
CA LEU A 16 -13.42 6.28 1.00
C LEU A 16 -13.86 6.69 2.41
N GLY A 17 -15.12 6.43 2.80
CA GLY A 17 -15.62 6.84 4.11
C GLY A 17 -14.93 6.10 5.26
N LEU A 18 -14.64 4.81 5.07
CA LEU A 18 -13.88 4.04 6.05
C LEU A 18 -12.39 4.45 6.08
N VAL A 19 -11.82 4.86 4.95
CA VAL A 19 -10.47 5.43 4.87
C VAL A 19 -10.39 6.75 5.66
N GLU A 20 -11.32 7.67 5.41
CA GLU A 20 -11.42 8.95 6.14
C GLU A 20 -11.59 8.73 7.65
N PHE A 21 -12.46 7.80 8.04
CA PHE A 21 -12.66 7.43 9.44
C PHE A 21 -11.37 6.91 10.09
N ALA A 22 -10.67 5.99 9.44
CA ALA A 22 -9.43 5.43 9.98
C ALA A 22 -8.33 6.50 10.16
N LEU A 23 -8.15 7.40 9.18
CA LEU A 23 -7.14 8.47 9.26
C LEU A 23 -7.51 9.52 10.31
N SER A 24 -8.77 9.94 10.37
CA SER A 24 -9.25 10.93 11.36
C SER A 24 -9.15 10.42 12.80
N HIS A 25 -9.23 9.11 13.01
CA HIS A 25 -8.99 8.48 14.32
C HIS A 25 -7.50 8.18 14.61
N GLY A 26 -6.58 8.81 13.87
CA GLY A 26 -5.14 8.79 14.14
C GLY A 26 -4.43 7.55 13.63
N GLN A 27 -5.04 6.76 12.75
CA GLN A 27 -4.31 5.70 12.08
C GLN A 27 -3.32 6.31 11.06
N PRO A 28 -2.04 5.90 11.06
CA PRO A 28 -1.07 6.46 10.13
C PRO A 28 -1.42 6.07 8.68
N VAL A 29 -1.38 7.06 7.79
CA VAL A 29 -1.57 6.90 6.33
C VAL A 29 -0.60 5.88 5.73
N ASN A 30 0.61 5.80 6.27
CA ASN A 30 1.65 4.84 5.89
C ASN A 30 1.67 3.60 6.79
N SER A 31 0.52 3.21 7.36
CA SER A 31 0.42 2.00 8.20
C SER A 31 0.87 0.74 7.44
N VAL A 32 1.78 -0.03 8.04
CA VAL A 32 2.30 -1.25 7.39
C VAL A 32 1.58 -2.48 7.92
N LEU A 33 0.91 -3.22 7.02
CA LEU A 33 0.32 -4.52 7.31
C LEU A 33 1.01 -5.58 6.44
N ASN A 34 1.78 -6.48 7.07
CA ASN A 34 2.52 -7.53 6.35
C ASN A 34 3.44 -7.00 5.22
N GLY A 35 3.99 -5.80 5.41
CA GLY A 35 4.85 -5.12 4.42
C GLY A 35 4.08 -4.32 3.37
N VAL A 36 2.75 -4.29 3.42
CA VAL A 36 1.88 -3.58 2.48
C VAL A 36 1.39 -2.28 3.12
N LEU A 37 1.40 -1.20 2.34
CA LEU A 37 0.82 0.09 2.74
C LEU A 37 -0.63 0.19 2.22
N PRO A 38 -1.48 1.07 2.80
CA PRO A 38 -2.84 1.26 2.32
C PRO A 38 -2.89 1.68 0.87
N LEU A 39 -1.93 2.50 0.43
CA LEU A 39 -1.81 2.92 -0.96
C LEU A 39 -1.64 1.73 -1.93
N HIS A 40 -0.87 0.72 -1.55
CA HIS A 40 -0.74 -0.51 -2.35
C HIS A 40 -2.07 -1.26 -2.44
N ALA A 41 -2.81 -1.31 -1.33
CA ALA A 41 -4.11 -1.96 -1.27
C ALA A 41 -5.13 -1.21 -2.16
N ALA A 42 -5.15 0.13 -2.12
CA ALA A 42 -5.98 0.95 -2.99
C ALA A 42 -5.67 0.76 -4.47
N CYS A 43 -4.38 0.70 -4.84
CA CYS A 43 -3.96 0.40 -6.21
C CYS A 43 -4.38 -1.02 -6.64
N ALA A 44 -4.26 -2.01 -5.76
CA ALA A 44 -4.69 -3.38 -6.04
C ALA A 44 -6.22 -3.51 -6.17
N GLY A 45 -6.97 -2.68 -5.44
CA GLY A 45 -8.43 -2.56 -5.55
C GLY A 45 -8.91 -1.75 -6.76
N GLY A 46 -8.00 -1.08 -7.48
CA GLY A 46 -8.35 -0.25 -8.64
C GLY A 46 -9.10 1.04 -8.30
N SER A 47 -9.18 1.45 -7.03
CA SER A 47 -9.94 2.63 -6.62
C SER A 47 -9.11 3.90 -6.75
N GLU A 48 -9.22 4.59 -7.90
CA GLU A 48 -8.53 5.87 -8.12
C GLU A 48 -8.87 6.94 -7.09
N VAL A 49 -10.12 6.96 -6.61
CA VAL A 49 -10.61 7.95 -5.64
C VAL A 49 -9.84 7.80 -4.33
N VAL A 50 -9.71 6.58 -3.84
CA VAL A 50 -8.96 6.31 -2.61
C VAL A 50 -7.46 6.48 -2.82
N VAL A 51 -6.92 6.12 -3.99
CA VAL A 51 -5.50 6.37 -4.31
C VAL A 51 -5.20 7.87 -4.24
N LYS A 52 -6.00 8.71 -4.90
CA LYS A 52 -5.83 10.18 -4.88
C LYS A 52 -5.93 10.71 -3.46
N TYR A 53 -6.96 10.30 -2.71
CA TYR A 53 -7.15 10.75 -1.33
C TYR A 53 -5.97 10.39 -0.42
N LEU A 54 -5.47 9.14 -0.49
CA LEU A 54 -4.30 8.73 0.29
C LEU A 54 -3.05 9.55 -0.07
N ILE A 55 -2.84 9.89 -1.34
CA ILE A 55 -1.73 10.74 -1.79
C ILE A 55 -1.88 12.16 -1.23
N ASP A 56 -3.09 12.72 -1.27
CA ASP A 56 -3.38 14.06 -0.72
C ASP A 56 -3.14 14.10 0.80
N GLU A 57 -3.42 13.00 1.51
CA GLU A 57 -3.13 12.81 2.94
C GLU A 57 -1.65 12.51 3.23
N GLY A 58 -0.77 12.56 2.22
CA GLY A 58 0.69 12.40 2.39
C GLY A 58 1.15 10.94 2.42
N ALA A 59 0.42 10.01 1.80
CA ALA A 59 0.92 8.66 1.58
C ALA A 59 2.21 8.68 0.75
N ASP A 60 3.18 7.88 1.16
CA ASP A 60 4.44 7.74 0.42
C ASP A 60 4.22 6.86 -0.82
N VAL A 61 4.14 7.53 -1.98
CA VAL A 61 3.99 6.90 -3.31
C VAL A 61 5.17 6.01 -3.70
N ASN A 62 6.35 6.25 -3.11
CA ASN A 62 7.58 5.53 -3.43
C ASN A 62 7.92 4.47 -2.38
N ALA A 63 7.11 4.30 -1.34
CA ALA A 63 7.40 3.37 -0.26
C ALA A 63 7.55 1.93 -0.80
N PRO A 64 8.74 1.32 -0.67
CA PRO A 64 8.93 -0.06 -1.11
C PRO A 64 8.19 -1.00 -0.14
N ARG A 65 7.59 -2.08 -0.66
CA ARG A 65 7.09 -3.17 0.17
C ARG A 65 8.23 -3.68 1.04
N VAL A 66 8.19 -3.42 2.35
CA VAL A 66 9.22 -3.94 3.26
C VAL A 66 9.08 -5.46 3.29
N PRO A 67 10.09 -6.23 2.88
CA PRO A 67 10.00 -7.68 2.93
C PRO A 67 9.84 -8.09 4.40
N ARG A 68 9.08 -9.15 4.64
CA ARG A 68 9.12 -9.85 5.93
C ARG A 68 10.60 -10.11 6.23
N ARG A 69 11.10 -9.61 7.35
CA ARG A 69 12.49 -9.79 7.78
C ARG A 69 12.87 -11.27 7.65
N TYR A 70 14.09 -11.52 7.18
CA TYR A 70 14.67 -12.72 6.55
C TYR A 70 14.41 -12.74 5.03
N SER A 71 15.37 -12.36 4.18
CA SER A 71 16.70 -12.97 4.11
C SER A 71 17.79 -11.99 3.71
N ASN A 72 18.98 -12.29 4.19
CA ASN A 72 20.22 -11.60 3.96
C ASN A 72 20.78 -12.01 2.58
N ASP A 73 20.37 -11.36 1.49
CA ASP A 73 21.02 -11.53 0.19
C ASP A 73 21.42 -10.18 -0.39
N ARG A 74 22.69 -9.86 -0.14
CA ARG A 74 23.47 -8.91 -0.92
C ARG A 74 23.49 -9.38 -2.37
N HIS A 75 23.26 -8.43 -3.28
CA HIS A 75 23.76 -8.44 -4.65
C HIS A 75 23.01 -9.32 -5.67
N ARG A 76 22.03 -8.75 -6.39
CA ARG A 76 22.04 -8.80 -7.86
C ARG A 76 21.07 -7.81 -8.51
N SER A 77 21.64 -7.00 -9.38
CA SER A 77 20.98 -6.22 -10.41
C SER A 77 20.05 -7.09 -11.28
N SER A 78 19.08 -6.41 -11.88
CA SER A 78 18.33 -6.79 -13.09
C SER A 78 17.19 -7.81 -12.98
N ALA A 79 16.10 -7.46 -13.69
CA ALA A 79 14.89 -8.23 -13.99
C ALA A 79 13.78 -8.26 -12.92
N LEU A 80 13.01 -7.16 -12.90
CA LEU A 80 11.55 -7.14 -13.00
C LEU A 80 10.86 -8.52 -12.89
N ALA A 81 10.64 -8.98 -11.66
CA ALA A 81 9.78 -10.12 -11.38
C ALA A 81 8.53 -9.61 -10.67
N VAL A 82 7.41 -9.60 -11.40
CA VAL A 82 6.05 -9.43 -10.87
C VAL A 82 5.89 -10.32 -9.64
N GLY A 83 5.85 -9.72 -8.45
CA GLY A 83 5.54 -10.42 -7.20
C GLY A 83 6.68 -10.69 -6.20
N ALA A 84 7.94 -10.34 -6.50
CA ALA A 84 9.05 -10.51 -5.54
C ALA A 84 9.51 -9.18 -4.94
N SER A 85 9.74 -9.17 -3.63
CA SER A 85 10.23 -8.08 -2.76
C SER A 85 10.83 -6.86 -3.49
N GLY A 86 10.15 -5.72 -3.42
CA GLY A 86 10.59 -4.47 -4.07
C GLY A 86 9.58 -3.86 -5.05
N SER A 87 8.41 -4.48 -5.26
CA SER A 87 7.36 -3.95 -6.12
C SER A 87 6.79 -2.65 -5.56
N THR A 88 6.75 -1.60 -6.38
CA THR A 88 6.11 -0.31 -6.06
C THR A 88 4.60 -0.39 -6.29
N PRO A 89 3.80 0.57 -5.77
CA PRO A 89 2.36 0.61 -6.01
C PRO A 89 1.98 0.56 -7.50
N LEU A 90 2.80 1.20 -8.35
CA LEU A 90 2.64 1.21 -9.82
C LEU A 90 2.71 -0.20 -10.45
N HIS A 91 3.51 -1.11 -9.88
CA HIS A 91 3.62 -2.49 -10.40
C HIS A 91 2.32 -3.28 -10.19
N PHE A 92 1.51 -2.95 -9.17
CA PHE A 92 0.25 -3.65 -8.89
C PHE A 92 -0.92 -3.14 -9.74
N ALA A 93 -0.94 -1.84 -10.06
CA ALA A 93 -1.89 -1.30 -11.04
C ALA A 93 -1.69 -1.97 -12.41
N ALA A 94 -0.43 -2.05 -12.86
CA ALA A 94 -0.07 -2.71 -14.13
C ALA A 94 -0.36 -4.22 -14.14
N ALA A 95 -0.28 -4.92 -13.00
CA ALA A 95 -0.53 -6.36 -12.92
C ALA A 95 -2.02 -6.74 -12.93
N ASN A 96 -2.93 -5.82 -12.57
CA ASN A 96 -4.37 -6.08 -12.52
C ASN A 96 -5.16 -5.46 -13.68
N GLY A 97 -4.47 -4.87 -14.67
CA GLY A 97 -5.09 -4.50 -15.95
C GLY A 97 -6.00 -3.26 -15.89
N HIS A 98 -5.56 -2.21 -15.21
CA HIS A 98 -6.13 -0.86 -15.32
C HIS A 98 -5.11 0.10 -15.93
#